data_AF-A0A8T3SKT6-F1
#
_entry.id   AF-A0A8T3SKT6-F1
#
_cell.length_a   1.000
_cell.length_b   1.000
_cell.length_c   1.000
_cell.angle_alpha   90.00
_cell.angle_beta   90.00
_cell.angle_gamma   90.00
#
_symmetry.space_group_name_H-M   'P 1'
#
loop_
_entity.id
_entity.type
_entity.pdbx_description
1 polymer ?
#
loop_
_entity_poly.entity_id
_entity_poly.type
_entity_poly.pdbx_seq_one_letter_code
_entity_poly.pdbx_strand_id
1 'polypeptide(L)'
;MKKVWIVYLFFMFTCLSSVYAAGGITHMYLSQEAVKQLPDPTLRELLLENFDAYLVGSYYPDSGYISGTTHGEVSHWDPFIDAFAKYIKDTYPNPIKSNPRLIAFLFGCASHRVADEIIHRTFYPIVAEHDFKNDRNQAHGHGDAGIDLLLNLDRNLWTLAPLRWWVPVHDLLAIYERMKEPGITAHQIKWGNAALMIAGFTERLIALPSYPYLKLRMPWTAKHYFLHPVGGLEMITKKISLYQMDLWHQFKDTSLVKHPP
;
A
#
# COMPACT_ATOMS: atom_id res chain seq x y z
N MET A 1 37.24 26.08 -24.39
CA MET A 1 36.32 26.65 -23.38
C MET A 1 35.29 25.60 -23.01
N LYS A 2 35.44 24.98 -21.83
CA LYS A 2 34.55 23.97 -21.25
C LYS A 2 33.42 24.71 -20.53
N LYS A 3 32.18 24.70 -21.04
CA LYS A 3 30.95 25.17 -20.32
C LYS A 3 29.70 24.95 -21.18
N VAL A 4 29.27 23.71 -21.41
CA VAL A 4 27.90 23.45 -21.97
C VAL A 4 27.20 22.20 -21.37
N TRP A 5 27.89 21.35 -20.61
CA TRP A 5 27.31 20.05 -20.18
C TRP A 5 26.53 20.06 -18.86
N ILE A 6 26.09 21.22 -18.33
CA ILE A 6 25.37 21.28 -17.04
C ILE A 6 23.87 21.58 -17.19
N VAL A 7 23.37 21.94 -18.38
CA VAL A 7 21.95 22.34 -18.54
C VAL A 7 21.01 21.14 -18.79
N TYR A 8 21.52 19.97 -19.13
CA TYR A 8 20.66 18.79 -19.42
C TYR A 8 20.29 17.94 -18.21
N LEU A 9 20.87 18.18 -17.04
CA LEU A 9 20.55 17.43 -15.81
C LEU A 9 19.34 17.98 -15.04
N PHE A 10 18.85 19.18 -15.39
CA PHE A 10 17.72 19.81 -14.70
C PHE A 10 16.39 19.73 -15.48
N PHE A 11 16.42 19.30 -16.75
CA PHE A 11 15.25 19.26 -17.63
C PHE A 11 14.66 17.86 -17.82
N MET A 12 15.14 16.87 -17.07
CA MET A 12 14.62 15.50 -17.09
C MET A 12 13.68 15.19 -15.91
N PHE A 13 13.08 16.20 -15.30
CA PHE A 13 12.18 16.03 -14.14
C PHE A 13 10.70 16.33 -14.44
N THR A 14 10.35 16.74 -15.67
CA THR A 14 9.00 17.24 -15.98
C THR A 14 8.16 16.35 -16.89
N CYS A 15 8.60 15.12 -17.21
CA CYS A 15 7.85 14.16 -18.04
C CYS A 15 7.62 12.78 -17.36
N LEU A 16 7.47 12.75 -16.03
CA LEU A 16 7.16 11.54 -15.25
C LEU A 16 5.76 11.61 -14.58
N SER A 17 4.83 12.34 -15.17
CA SER A 17 3.49 12.62 -14.63
C SER A 17 2.49 11.45 -14.73
N SER A 18 2.96 10.21 -14.80
CA SER A 18 2.10 9.02 -14.86
C SER A 18 2.63 7.82 -14.07
N VAL A 19 3.68 8.01 -13.26
CA VAL A 19 4.36 6.92 -12.50
C VAL A 19 4.26 7.10 -10.98
N TYR A 20 3.64 8.19 -10.49
CA TYR A 20 3.52 8.48 -9.06
C TYR A 20 2.23 7.94 -8.44
N ALA A 21 1.91 6.67 -8.68
CA ALA A 21 1.04 5.89 -7.80
C ALA A 21 1.96 5.07 -6.89
N ALA A 22 2.52 5.72 -5.87
CA ALA A 22 3.34 5.01 -4.91
C ALA A 22 3.34 5.76 -3.57
N GLY A 23 2.18 5.77 -2.90
CA GLY A 23 2.12 5.91 -1.43
C GLY A 23 2.61 4.63 -0.73
N GLY A 24 3.46 3.87 -1.42
CA GLY A 24 3.79 2.49 -1.17
C GLY A 24 4.54 2.21 0.10
N ILE A 25 5.54 3.04 0.36
CA ILE A 25 6.31 3.01 1.60
C ILE A 25 5.40 3.43 2.74
N THR A 26 4.51 4.40 2.53
CA THR A 26 3.47 4.74 3.51
C THR A 26 2.56 3.55 3.80
N HIS A 27 2.09 2.80 2.79
CA HIS A 27 1.28 1.60 3.01
C HIS A 27 2.00 0.49 3.79
N MET A 28 3.27 0.24 3.45
CA MET A 28 4.10 -0.73 4.20
C MET A 28 4.30 -0.28 5.64
N TYR A 29 4.58 1.01 5.86
CA TYR A 29 4.77 1.58 7.18
C TYR A 29 3.49 1.48 8.02
N LEU A 30 2.35 1.89 7.46
CA LEU A 30 1.06 1.81 8.13
C LEU A 30 0.72 0.37 8.51
N SER A 31 1.00 -0.58 7.62
CA SER A 31 0.83 -2.02 7.86
C SER A 31 1.71 -2.51 9.01
N GLN A 32 2.99 -2.12 9.03
CA GLN A 32 3.94 -2.44 10.11
C GLN A 32 3.49 -1.86 11.45
N GLU A 33 2.97 -0.65 11.48
CA GLU A 33 2.49 -0.05 12.73
C GLU A 33 1.16 -0.67 13.18
N ALA A 34 0.28 -1.04 12.24
CA ALA A 34 -1.02 -1.61 12.56
C ALA A 34 -0.87 -2.99 13.21
N VAL A 35 0.03 -3.85 12.72
CA VAL A 35 0.24 -5.18 13.31
C VAL A 35 0.68 -5.10 14.78
N LYS A 36 1.39 -4.04 15.18
CA LYS A 36 1.79 -3.81 16.58
C LYS A 36 0.61 -3.45 17.49
N GLN A 37 -0.45 -2.88 16.92
CA GLN A 37 -1.65 -2.43 17.64
C GLN A 37 -2.76 -3.48 17.69
N LEU A 38 -2.61 -4.59 16.97
CA LEU A 38 -3.61 -5.66 16.96
C LEU A 38 -3.79 -6.27 18.37
N PRO A 39 -5.03 -6.35 18.88
CA PRO A 39 -5.30 -6.91 20.21
C PRO A 39 -5.26 -8.45 20.20
N ASP A 40 -5.51 -9.08 19.06
CA ASP A 40 -5.53 -10.54 18.93
C ASP A 40 -4.12 -11.10 18.70
N PRO A 41 -3.54 -11.85 19.65
CA PRO A 41 -2.18 -12.34 19.53
C PRO A 41 -2.02 -13.35 18.40
N THR A 42 -3.06 -14.14 18.08
CA THR A 42 -2.99 -15.15 17.00
C THR A 42 -2.93 -14.49 15.64
N LEU A 43 -3.76 -13.47 15.37
CA LEU A 43 -3.66 -12.71 14.14
C LEU A 43 -2.30 -12.02 14.04
N ARG A 44 -1.89 -11.35 15.13
CA ARG A 44 -0.62 -10.62 15.16
C ARG A 44 0.56 -11.53 14.85
N GLU A 45 0.61 -12.71 15.47
CA GLU A 45 1.65 -13.72 15.21
C GLU A 45 1.62 -14.20 13.76
N LEU A 46 0.44 -14.56 13.22
CA LEU A 46 0.28 -14.98 11.83
C LEU A 46 0.84 -13.94 10.85
N LEU A 47 0.52 -12.65 11.06
CA LEU A 47 1.00 -11.56 10.21
C LEU A 47 2.52 -11.33 10.36
N LEU A 48 3.07 -11.45 11.57
CA LEU A 48 4.51 -11.30 11.82
C LEU A 48 5.34 -12.46 11.27
N GLU A 49 4.83 -13.69 11.34
CA GLU A 49 5.48 -14.87 10.74
C GLU A 49 5.46 -14.84 9.20
N ASN A 50 4.50 -14.13 8.61
CA ASN A 50 4.32 -13.98 7.17
C ASN A 50 4.47 -12.51 6.74
N PHE A 51 5.35 -11.77 7.43
CA PHE A 51 5.45 -10.31 7.34
C PHE A 51 5.82 -9.82 5.94
N ASP A 52 6.60 -10.61 5.20
CA ASP A 52 6.96 -10.29 3.81
C ASP A 52 5.71 -10.23 2.92
N ALA A 53 4.84 -11.24 2.99
CA ALA A 53 3.59 -11.29 2.25
C ALA A 53 2.61 -10.19 2.70
N TYR A 54 2.56 -9.91 4.00
CA TYR A 54 1.74 -8.82 4.54
C TYR A 54 2.16 -7.45 3.99
N LEU A 55 3.45 -7.13 4.02
CA LEU A 55 3.94 -5.86 3.47
C LEU A 55 3.79 -5.79 1.95
N VAL A 56 4.09 -6.86 1.21
CA VAL A 56 3.89 -6.88 -0.26
C VAL A 56 2.40 -6.73 -0.61
N GLY A 57 1.51 -7.36 0.14
CA GLY A 57 0.06 -7.20 -0.02
C GLY A 57 -0.38 -5.75 0.16
N SER A 58 0.21 -5.02 1.12
CA SER A 58 -0.11 -3.59 1.32
C SER A 58 0.36 -2.67 0.20
N TYR A 59 1.27 -3.15 -0.65
CA TYR A 59 1.75 -2.43 -1.82
C TYR A 59 1.04 -2.90 -3.11
N TYR A 60 0.42 -4.08 -3.08
CA TYR A 60 -0.06 -4.78 -4.27
C TYR A 60 -1.07 -3.98 -5.11
N PRO A 61 -2.09 -3.29 -4.55
CA PRO A 61 -3.08 -2.60 -5.37
C PRO A 61 -2.46 -1.54 -6.30
N ASP A 62 -1.50 -0.76 -5.83
CA ASP A 62 -0.76 0.24 -6.63
C ASP A 62 -0.05 -0.37 -7.84
N SER A 63 0.34 -1.65 -7.76
CA SER A 63 0.98 -2.34 -8.89
C SER A 63 0.10 -2.38 -10.14
N GLY A 64 -1.21 -2.21 -9.97
CA GLY A 64 -2.20 -2.20 -11.04
C GLY A 64 -2.42 -0.83 -11.70
N TYR A 65 -1.68 0.21 -11.28
CA TYR A 65 -1.58 1.50 -12.00
C TYR A 65 -0.30 1.63 -12.81
N ILE A 66 0.61 0.67 -12.70
CA ILE A 66 1.81 0.63 -13.55
C ILE A 66 1.37 0.50 -15.01
N SER A 67 1.99 1.27 -15.88
CA SER A 67 1.70 1.24 -17.32
C SER A 67 1.71 -0.19 -17.87
N GLY A 68 0.64 -0.56 -18.59
CA GLY A 68 0.44 -1.91 -19.10
C GLY A 68 -0.27 -2.87 -18.14
N THR A 69 -0.76 -2.40 -16.99
CA THR A 69 -1.59 -3.16 -16.06
C THR A 69 -2.99 -2.54 -15.94
N THR A 70 -3.98 -3.33 -15.54
CA THR A 70 -5.38 -2.87 -15.44
C THR A 70 -6.10 -3.30 -14.17
N HIS A 71 -5.40 -3.94 -13.23
CA HIS A 71 -6.03 -4.45 -12.00
C HIS A 71 -6.07 -3.43 -10.86
N GLY A 72 -5.55 -2.21 -11.07
CA GLY A 72 -5.38 -1.18 -10.03
C GLY A 72 -6.68 -0.89 -9.30
N GLU A 73 -7.57 -0.12 -9.90
CA GLU A 73 -8.85 0.30 -9.30
C GLU A 73 -9.60 -0.85 -8.62
N VAL A 74 -9.74 -1.99 -9.30
CA VAL A 74 -10.44 -3.16 -8.75
C VAL A 74 -9.82 -3.63 -7.44
N SER A 75 -8.49 -3.68 -7.36
CA SER A 75 -7.75 -4.16 -6.18
C SER A 75 -7.84 -3.26 -4.96
N HIS A 76 -8.26 -2.00 -5.12
CA HIS A 76 -8.22 -1.02 -4.04
C HIS A 76 -9.40 -1.17 -3.09
N TRP A 77 -10.54 -1.72 -3.52
CA TRP A 77 -11.82 -1.53 -2.83
C TRP A 77 -12.34 -2.80 -2.15
N ASP A 78 -13.31 -2.64 -1.24
CA ASP A 78 -13.89 -3.74 -0.45
C ASP A 78 -14.38 -4.95 -1.28
N PRO A 79 -14.96 -4.79 -2.50
CA PRO A 79 -15.33 -5.93 -3.31
C PRO A 79 -14.18 -6.90 -3.60
N PHE A 80 -12.95 -6.40 -3.74
CA PHE A 80 -11.77 -7.24 -3.91
C PHE A 80 -11.39 -7.94 -2.60
N ILE A 81 -11.40 -7.23 -1.46
CA ILE A 81 -11.12 -7.81 -0.15
C ILE A 81 -12.11 -8.94 0.18
N ASP A 82 -13.40 -8.70 -0.07
CA ASP A 82 -14.48 -9.67 0.14
C ASP A 82 -14.34 -10.89 -0.77
N ALA A 83 -14.09 -10.67 -2.07
CA ALA A 83 -13.90 -11.74 -3.04
C ALA A 83 -12.67 -12.59 -2.71
N PHE A 84 -11.59 -11.96 -2.26
CA PHE A 84 -10.36 -12.61 -1.83
C PHE A 84 -10.59 -13.42 -0.54
N ALA A 85 -11.18 -12.83 0.50
CA ALA A 85 -11.51 -13.55 1.72
C ALA A 85 -12.40 -14.77 1.44
N LYS A 86 -13.41 -14.61 0.57
CA LYS A 86 -14.26 -15.72 0.12
C LYS A 86 -13.47 -16.78 -0.66
N TYR A 87 -12.59 -16.38 -1.57
CA TYR A 87 -11.72 -17.29 -2.31
C TYR A 87 -10.90 -18.18 -1.37
N ILE A 88 -10.23 -17.57 -0.40
CA ILE A 88 -9.40 -18.31 0.57
C ILE A 88 -10.25 -19.34 1.32
N LYS A 89 -11.41 -18.94 1.83
CA LYS A 89 -12.32 -19.81 2.60
C LYS A 89 -12.86 -20.96 1.76
N ASP A 90 -13.21 -20.72 0.49
CA ASP A 90 -13.77 -21.75 -0.39
C ASP A 90 -12.70 -22.72 -0.91
N THR A 91 -11.44 -22.27 -1.06
CA THR A 91 -10.38 -23.03 -1.72
C THR A 91 -9.50 -23.83 -0.75
N TYR A 92 -9.26 -23.32 0.46
CA TYR A 92 -8.28 -23.91 1.38
C TYR A 92 -8.95 -24.43 2.66
N PRO A 93 -8.94 -25.74 2.92
CA PRO A 93 -9.37 -26.28 4.20
C PRO A 93 -8.49 -25.73 5.33
N ASN A 94 -9.10 -25.09 6.33
CA ASN A 94 -8.42 -24.41 7.44
C ASN A 94 -7.28 -23.49 6.96
N PRO A 95 -7.60 -22.37 6.28
CA PRO A 95 -6.61 -21.55 5.58
C PRO A 95 -5.55 -20.95 6.51
N ILE A 96 -5.90 -20.76 7.79
CA ILE A 96 -4.98 -20.31 8.86
C ILE A 96 -3.79 -21.25 8.98
N LYS A 97 -3.99 -22.57 8.81
CA LYS A 97 -2.91 -23.56 8.88
C LYS A 97 -2.35 -23.92 7.51
N SER A 98 -3.21 -24.05 6.50
CA SER A 98 -2.80 -24.58 5.19
C SER A 98 -2.17 -23.51 4.30
N ASN A 99 -2.53 -22.23 4.45
CA ASN A 99 -1.96 -21.13 3.67
C ASN A 99 -1.96 -19.79 4.44
N PRO A 100 -1.28 -19.69 5.60
CA PRO A 100 -1.23 -18.47 6.41
C PRO A 100 -0.62 -17.28 5.64
N ARG A 101 0.27 -17.57 4.69
CA ARG A 101 0.93 -16.56 3.87
C ARG A 101 -0.04 -15.83 2.94
N LEU A 102 -1.02 -16.54 2.37
CA LEU A 102 -2.05 -15.94 1.54
C LEU A 102 -3.00 -15.06 2.36
N ILE A 103 -3.32 -15.49 3.60
CA ILE A 103 -4.06 -14.65 4.56
C ILE A 103 -3.27 -13.37 4.85
N ALA A 104 -1.99 -13.48 5.16
CA ALA A 104 -1.16 -12.31 5.42
C ALA A 104 -1.15 -11.32 4.24
N PHE A 105 -1.05 -11.83 3.00
CA PHE A 105 -1.16 -10.99 1.80
C PHE A 105 -2.51 -10.27 1.69
N LEU A 106 -3.63 -10.97 1.90
CA LEU A 106 -4.97 -10.36 1.96
C LEU A 106 -5.05 -9.23 3.00
N PHE A 107 -4.53 -9.45 4.20
CA PHE A 107 -4.52 -8.44 5.26
C PHE A 107 -3.67 -7.23 4.90
N GLY A 108 -2.63 -7.42 4.09
CA GLY A 108 -1.87 -6.34 3.47
C GLY A 108 -2.75 -5.52 2.54
N CYS A 109 -3.44 -6.15 1.59
CA CYS A 109 -4.36 -5.46 0.69
C CYS A 109 -5.47 -4.70 1.45
N ALA A 110 -5.99 -5.29 2.54
CA ALA A 110 -6.97 -4.64 3.41
C ALA A 110 -6.40 -3.37 4.09
N SER A 111 -5.14 -3.41 4.52
CA SER A 111 -4.44 -2.24 5.05
C SER A 111 -4.34 -1.11 4.02
N HIS A 112 -3.97 -1.47 2.79
CA HIS A 112 -3.92 -0.53 1.66
C HIS A 112 -5.27 0.16 1.43
N ARG A 113 -6.34 -0.62 1.27
CA ARG A 113 -7.72 -0.13 1.10
C ARG A 113 -8.07 0.91 2.16
N VAL A 114 -7.93 0.57 3.44
CA VAL A 114 -8.29 1.51 4.53
C VAL A 114 -7.45 2.77 4.51
N ALA A 115 -6.15 2.66 4.23
CA ALA A 115 -5.26 3.81 4.12
C ALA A 115 -5.73 4.78 3.04
N ASP A 116 -5.97 4.28 1.84
CA ASP A 116 -6.39 5.07 0.67
C ASP A 116 -7.75 5.72 0.88
N GLU A 117 -8.73 4.96 1.37
CA GLU A 117 -10.06 5.50 1.63
C GLU A 117 -9.98 6.71 2.57
N ILE A 118 -9.17 6.62 3.62
CA ILE A 118 -9.08 7.68 4.62
C ILE A 118 -8.25 8.84 4.08
N ILE A 119 -7.02 8.60 3.62
CA ILE A 119 -6.08 9.67 3.33
C ILE A 119 -6.56 10.55 2.17
N HIS A 120 -7.12 9.95 1.12
CA HIS A 120 -7.65 10.67 -0.04
C HIS A 120 -8.90 11.48 0.28
N ARG A 121 -9.77 10.96 1.16
CA ARG A 121 -11.02 11.65 1.52
C ARG A 121 -10.86 12.69 2.62
N THR A 122 -9.80 12.59 3.42
CA THR A 122 -9.66 13.41 4.63
C THR A 122 -8.41 14.29 4.61
N PHE A 123 -7.22 13.71 4.47
CA PHE A 123 -5.97 14.44 4.63
C PHE A 123 -5.65 15.28 3.39
N TYR A 124 -5.78 14.73 2.18
CA TYR A 124 -5.43 15.46 0.96
C TYR A 124 -6.27 16.72 0.69
N PRO A 125 -7.57 16.77 1.01
CA PRO A 125 -8.31 18.03 1.00
C PRO A 125 -7.69 19.11 1.89
N ILE A 126 -7.18 18.73 3.07
CA ILE A 126 -6.53 19.64 4.02
C ILE A 126 -5.15 20.08 3.49
N VAL A 127 -4.40 19.15 2.89
CA VAL A 127 -3.14 19.45 2.18
C VAL A 127 -3.38 20.45 1.04
N ALA A 128 -4.45 20.28 0.27
CA ALA A 128 -4.81 21.21 -0.80
C ALA A 128 -5.06 22.61 -0.27
N GLU A 129 -5.82 22.74 0.82
CA GLU A 129 -6.11 24.01 1.48
C GLU A 129 -4.83 24.72 1.94
N HIS A 130 -3.94 24.00 2.65
CA HIS A 130 -2.78 24.60 3.30
C HIS A 130 -1.57 24.81 2.38
N ASP A 131 -1.24 23.84 1.52
CA ASP A 131 0.00 23.85 0.74
C ASP A 131 -0.20 24.21 -0.74
N PHE A 132 -1.43 24.07 -1.27
CA PHE A 132 -1.69 24.16 -2.72
C PHE A 132 -2.85 25.07 -3.13
N LYS A 133 -3.29 26.01 -2.26
CA LYS A 133 -4.34 26.99 -2.59
C LYS A 133 -5.64 26.33 -3.11
N ASN A 134 -6.02 25.21 -2.51
CA ASN A 134 -7.14 24.35 -2.88
C ASN A 134 -7.00 23.58 -4.21
N ASP A 135 -5.79 23.51 -4.79
CA ASP A 135 -5.52 22.62 -5.93
C ASP A 135 -5.38 21.17 -5.46
N ARG A 136 -6.47 20.41 -5.64
CA ARG A 136 -6.54 18.99 -5.27
C ARG A 136 -5.61 18.10 -6.10
N ASN A 137 -5.39 18.40 -7.38
CA ASN A 137 -4.53 17.57 -8.21
C ASN A 137 -3.07 17.68 -7.73
N GLN A 138 -2.65 18.88 -7.35
CA GLN A 138 -1.33 19.07 -6.76
C GLN A 138 -1.20 18.43 -5.38
N ALA A 139 -2.24 18.50 -4.56
CA ALA A 139 -2.27 17.86 -3.25
C ALA A 139 -2.17 16.33 -3.34
N HIS A 140 -2.93 15.71 -4.25
CA HIS A 140 -2.82 14.27 -4.52
C HIS A 140 -1.42 13.92 -5.06
N GLY A 141 -1.00 14.55 -6.16
CA GLY A 141 0.26 14.21 -6.82
C GLY A 141 1.51 14.41 -5.96
N HIS A 142 1.54 15.40 -5.08
CA HIS A 142 2.64 15.56 -4.12
C HIS A 142 2.41 14.80 -2.81
N GLY A 143 1.16 14.51 -2.43
CA GLY A 143 0.82 13.74 -1.24
C GLY A 143 1.34 12.32 -1.36
N ASP A 144 0.97 11.62 -2.44
CA ASP A 144 1.29 10.19 -2.63
C ASP A 144 2.80 9.96 -2.57
N ALA A 145 3.55 10.58 -3.47
CA ALA A 145 5.00 10.40 -3.53
C ALA A 145 5.74 11.19 -2.44
N GLY A 146 5.27 12.39 -2.11
CA GLY A 146 6.01 13.28 -1.23
C GLY A 146 5.95 12.86 0.24
N ILE A 147 4.82 12.31 0.70
CA ILE A 147 4.73 11.75 2.06
C ILE A 147 5.65 10.54 2.18
N ASP A 148 5.72 9.67 1.18
CA ASP A 148 6.64 8.52 1.15
C ASP A 148 8.10 8.94 1.31
N LEU A 149 8.55 9.96 0.57
CA LEU A 149 9.92 10.47 0.64
C LEU A 149 10.22 11.16 1.98
N LEU A 150 9.26 11.91 2.54
CA LEU A 150 9.38 12.51 3.87
C LEU A 150 9.47 11.43 4.96
N LEU A 151 8.52 10.49 4.93
CA LEU A 151 8.38 9.40 5.90
C LEU A 151 9.61 8.49 5.92
N ASN A 152 10.21 8.21 4.75
CA ASN A 152 11.45 7.45 4.64
C ASN A 152 12.56 7.99 5.56
N LEU A 153 12.75 9.32 5.58
CA LEU A 153 13.77 9.94 6.43
C LEU A 153 13.28 10.11 7.87
N ASP A 154 12.05 10.57 8.08
CA ASP A 154 11.50 10.87 9.40
C ASP A 154 11.35 9.62 10.29
N ARG A 155 11.23 8.44 9.67
CA ARG A 155 11.09 7.14 10.35
C ARG A 155 12.21 6.15 10.04
N ASN A 156 13.23 6.57 9.29
CA ASN A 156 14.41 5.75 8.99
C ASN A 156 14.06 4.39 8.33
N LEU A 157 13.24 4.43 7.27
CA LEU A 157 12.61 3.23 6.66
C LEU A 157 13.48 2.51 5.61
N TRP A 158 14.79 2.69 5.67
CA TRP A 158 15.75 2.12 4.71
C TRP A 158 15.67 0.60 4.60
N THR A 159 15.33 -0.07 5.70
CA THR A 159 15.29 -1.54 5.80
C THR A 159 13.87 -2.11 5.84
N LEU A 160 12.85 -1.29 5.61
CA LEU A 160 11.45 -1.76 5.68
C LEU A 160 11.08 -2.69 4.51
N ALA A 161 11.72 -2.54 3.36
CA ALA A 161 11.41 -3.35 2.19
C ALA A 161 11.71 -4.84 2.45
N PRO A 162 10.77 -5.76 2.16
CA PRO A 162 10.98 -7.18 2.36
C PRO A 162 12.02 -7.71 1.37
N LEU A 163 12.93 -8.55 1.86
CA LEU A 163 13.93 -9.24 1.01
C LEU A 163 13.27 -10.21 0.01
N ARG A 164 12.12 -10.76 0.37
CA ARG A 164 11.35 -11.68 -0.46
C ARG A 164 10.07 -10.99 -0.92
N TRP A 165 10.01 -10.70 -2.22
CA TRP A 165 8.82 -10.15 -2.85
C TRP A 165 7.92 -11.27 -3.39
N TRP A 166 6.96 -11.72 -2.59
CA TRP A 166 6.07 -12.80 -2.99
C TRP A 166 4.66 -12.29 -3.28
N VAL A 167 4.13 -12.73 -4.42
CA VAL A 167 2.81 -12.38 -4.93
C VAL A 167 2.08 -13.67 -5.33
N PRO A 168 0.85 -13.92 -4.84
CA PRO A 168 0.09 -15.13 -5.13
C PRO A 168 -0.62 -15.04 -6.48
N VAL A 169 0.16 -15.04 -7.58
CA VAL A 169 -0.34 -14.76 -8.94
C VAL A 169 -1.50 -15.69 -9.34
N HIS A 170 -1.41 -16.98 -9.02
CA HIS A 170 -2.45 -17.95 -9.37
C HIS A 170 -3.76 -17.66 -8.63
N ASP A 171 -3.69 -17.44 -7.31
CA ASP A 171 -4.86 -17.11 -6.49
C ASP A 171 -5.50 -15.80 -6.93
N LEU A 172 -4.70 -14.77 -7.21
CA LEU A 172 -5.18 -13.46 -7.68
C LEU A 172 -5.96 -13.56 -8.99
N LEU A 173 -5.48 -14.35 -9.97
CA LEU A 173 -6.21 -14.56 -11.22
C LEU A 173 -7.58 -15.20 -10.99
N ALA A 174 -7.63 -16.22 -10.12
CA ALA A 174 -8.89 -16.87 -9.78
C ALA A 174 -9.85 -15.92 -9.02
N ILE A 175 -9.31 -14.99 -8.23
CA ILE A 175 -10.12 -13.95 -7.55
C ILE A 175 -10.71 -12.97 -8.57
N TYR A 176 -9.91 -12.45 -9.50
CA TYR A 176 -10.43 -11.56 -10.55
C TYR A 176 -11.45 -12.24 -11.46
N GLU A 177 -11.23 -13.51 -11.78
CA GLU A 177 -12.21 -14.31 -12.53
C GLU A 177 -13.53 -14.43 -11.77
N ARG A 178 -13.51 -14.68 -10.45
CA ARG A 178 -14.72 -14.70 -9.61
C ARG A 178 -15.41 -13.34 -9.54
N MET A 179 -14.65 -12.25 -9.55
CA MET A 179 -15.17 -10.89 -9.62
C MET A 179 -15.72 -10.52 -11.01
N LYS A 180 -15.54 -11.40 -12.00
CA LYS A 180 -15.89 -11.19 -13.41
C LYS A 180 -15.14 -9.99 -14.03
N GLU A 181 -13.90 -9.80 -13.63
CA GLU A 181 -13.01 -8.73 -14.12
C GLU A 181 -12.19 -9.25 -15.30
N PRO A 182 -12.56 -8.94 -16.55
CA PRO A 182 -11.90 -9.51 -17.71
C PRO A 182 -10.54 -8.86 -17.98
N GLY A 183 -9.64 -9.62 -18.60
CA GLY A 183 -8.42 -9.06 -19.19
C GLY A 183 -7.24 -8.86 -18.23
N ILE A 184 -7.39 -9.16 -16.94
CA ILE A 184 -6.27 -9.20 -16.00
C ILE A 184 -5.46 -10.49 -16.23
N THR A 185 -4.15 -10.37 -16.43
CA THR A 185 -3.28 -11.52 -16.76
C THR A 185 -2.15 -11.71 -15.76
N ALA A 186 -1.60 -12.93 -15.72
CA ALA A 186 -0.42 -13.26 -14.92
C ALA A 186 0.76 -12.32 -15.22
N HIS A 187 0.89 -11.89 -16.49
CA HIS A 187 1.94 -10.99 -16.91
C HIS A 187 1.78 -9.61 -16.27
N GLN A 188 0.58 -9.03 -16.29
CA GLN A 188 0.31 -7.73 -15.67
C GLN A 188 0.61 -7.74 -14.17
N ILE A 189 0.15 -8.76 -13.45
CA ILE A 189 0.40 -8.92 -12.02
C ILE A 189 1.91 -8.96 -11.73
N LYS A 190 2.66 -9.79 -12.48
CA LYS A 190 4.12 -9.91 -12.30
C LYS A 190 4.85 -8.63 -12.67
N TRP A 191 4.50 -8.02 -13.80
CA TRP A 191 5.11 -6.79 -14.28
C TRP A 191 4.90 -5.63 -13.32
N GLY A 192 3.65 -5.36 -12.95
CA GLY A 192 3.30 -4.28 -12.03
C GLY A 192 4.05 -4.41 -10.71
N ASN A 193 4.10 -5.63 -10.14
CA ASN A 193 4.80 -5.86 -8.87
C ASN A 193 6.33 -5.71 -9.00
N ALA A 194 6.92 -6.16 -10.10
CA ALA A 194 8.35 -5.96 -10.34
C ALA A 194 8.71 -4.47 -10.49
N ALA A 195 7.89 -3.72 -11.23
CA ALA A 195 8.07 -2.28 -11.40
C ALA A 195 7.92 -1.54 -10.06
N LEU A 196 6.93 -1.89 -9.25
CA LEU A 196 6.68 -1.28 -7.96
C LEU A 196 7.79 -1.55 -6.94
N MET A 197 8.35 -2.77 -6.95
CA MET A 197 9.54 -3.09 -6.16
C MET A 197 10.71 -2.16 -6.50
N ILE A 198 10.96 -1.92 -7.80
CA ILE A 198 12.01 -1.01 -8.28
C ILE A 198 11.69 0.44 -7.89
N ALA A 199 10.42 0.86 -7.97
CA ALA A 199 9.97 2.18 -7.55
C ALA A 199 10.28 2.43 -6.07
N GLY A 200 9.95 1.48 -5.18
CA GLY A 200 10.25 1.61 -3.75
C GLY A 200 11.76 1.68 -3.43
N PHE A 201 12.63 1.00 -4.20
CA PHE A 201 14.08 1.19 -4.08
C PHE A 201 14.49 2.60 -4.53
N THR A 202 13.91 3.08 -5.63
CA THR A 202 14.20 4.40 -6.20
C THR A 202 13.77 5.53 -5.25
N GLU A 203 12.58 5.44 -4.65
CA GLU A 203 12.08 6.38 -3.64
C GLU A 203 13.05 6.54 -2.48
N ARG A 204 13.57 5.44 -1.94
CA ARG A 204 14.58 5.48 -0.87
C ARG A 204 15.82 6.24 -1.33
N LEU A 205 16.35 5.93 -2.51
CA LEU A 205 17.54 6.60 -3.05
C LEU A 205 17.34 8.12 -3.22
N ILE A 206 16.14 8.55 -3.64
CA ILE A 206 15.85 9.97 -3.88
C ILE A 206 15.25 10.70 -2.66
N ALA A 207 14.95 10.01 -1.55
CA ALA A 207 14.36 10.61 -0.36
C ALA A 207 15.24 11.72 0.21
N LEU A 208 16.54 11.45 0.43
CA LEU A 208 17.49 12.41 0.99
C LEU A 208 17.59 13.71 0.16
N PRO A 209 17.87 13.67 -1.16
CA PRO A 209 17.95 14.88 -1.96
C PRO A 209 16.59 15.59 -2.14
N SER A 210 15.46 14.87 -2.08
CA SER A 210 14.13 15.46 -2.26
C SER A 210 13.61 16.15 -1.00
N TYR A 211 14.08 15.75 0.18
CA TYR A 211 13.53 16.18 1.46
C TYR A 211 13.51 17.71 1.69
N PRO A 212 14.58 18.48 1.40
CA PRO A 212 14.52 19.94 1.53
C PRO A 212 13.49 20.57 0.58
N TYR A 213 13.40 20.06 -0.65
CA TYR A 213 12.41 20.51 -1.62
C TYR A 213 10.98 20.25 -1.13
N LEU A 214 10.70 19.04 -0.64
CA LEU A 214 9.37 18.68 -0.15
C LEU A 214 8.97 19.50 1.08
N LYS A 215 9.90 19.80 1.99
CA LYS A 215 9.65 20.70 3.13
C LYS A 215 9.37 22.14 2.72
N LEU A 216 9.91 22.59 1.59
CA LEU A 216 9.61 23.91 1.02
C LEU A 216 8.29 23.90 0.23
N ARG A 217 8.00 22.80 -0.46
CA ARG A 217 6.83 22.67 -1.33
C ARG A 217 5.55 22.37 -0.58
N MET A 218 5.63 21.56 0.49
CA MET A 218 4.52 21.17 1.34
C MET A 218 4.83 21.43 2.83
N PRO A 219 5.09 22.69 3.22
CA PRO A 219 5.57 23.04 4.55
C PRO A 219 4.56 22.71 5.66
N TRP A 220 3.26 22.77 5.38
CA TRP A 220 2.25 22.35 6.34
C TRP A 220 2.20 20.83 6.42
N THR A 221 2.10 20.12 5.30
CA THR A 221 2.05 18.66 5.26
C THR A 221 3.23 18.04 5.97
N ALA A 222 4.46 18.50 5.69
CA ALA A 222 5.68 17.97 6.30
C ALA A 222 5.72 18.08 7.84
N LYS A 223 4.90 18.94 8.44
CA LYS A 223 4.77 19.07 9.90
C LYS A 223 3.62 18.24 10.48
N HIS A 224 2.61 17.92 9.68
CA HIS A 224 1.33 17.41 10.18
C HIS A 224 0.95 16.02 9.67
N TYR A 225 1.52 15.52 8.57
CA TYR A 225 1.11 14.26 7.94
C TYR A 225 1.08 13.07 8.90
N PHE A 226 1.94 13.08 9.92
CA PHE A 226 2.01 11.98 10.89
C PHE A 226 0.91 12.05 11.97
N LEU A 227 0.74 13.20 12.61
CA LEU A 227 -0.05 13.35 13.85
C LEU A 227 -1.37 14.12 13.66
N HIS A 228 -1.70 14.56 12.45
CA HIS A 228 -2.93 15.32 12.23
C HIS A 228 -4.15 14.47 12.66
N PRO A 229 -5.07 15.01 13.49
CA PRO A 229 -6.17 14.23 14.05
C PRO A 229 -7.17 13.72 13.00
N VAL A 230 -7.17 14.34 11.82
CA VAL A 230 -7.99 13.96 10.67
C VAL A 230 -7.06 13.53 9.55
N GLY A 231 -7.03 12.23 9.25
CA GLY A 231 -6.27 11.68 8.12
C GLY A 231 -4.76 11.57 8.31
N GLY A 232 -4.22 11.91 9.49
CA GLY A 232 -2.82 11.65 9.79
C GLY A 232 -2.52 10.17 9.94
N LEU A 233 -1.26 9.78 9.69
CA LEU A 233 -0.84 8.37 9.65
C LEU A 233 -1.17 7.60 10.94
N GLU A 234 -1.02 8.19 12.13
CA GLU A 234 -1.36 7.51 13.38
C GLU A 234 -2.86 7.17 13.49
N MET A 235 -3.73 8.06 13.03
CA MET A 235 -5.18 7.81 12.98
C MET A 235 -5.48 6.68 12.00
N ILE A 236 -4.85 6.70 10.81
CA ILE A 236 -5.02 5.67 9.79
C ILE A 236 -4.58 4.30 10.33
N THR A 237 -3.43 4.21 11.00
CA THR A 237 -2.96 2.96 11.61
C THR A 237 -3.98 2.34 12.57
N LYS A 238 -4.62 3.17 13.42
CA LYS A 238 -5.66 2.71 14.35
C LYS A 238 -6.86 2.16 13.58
N LYS A 239 -7.27 2.83 12.49
CA LYS A 239 -8.39 2.39 11.65
C LYS A 239 -8.10 1.10 10.88
N ILE A 240 -6.87 0.92 10.39
CA ILE A 240 -6.43 -0.34 9.79
C ILE A 240 -6.54 -1.48 10.80
N SER A 241 -6.07 -1.27 12.03
CA SER A 241 -6.10 -2.30 13.07
C SER A 241 -7.52 -2.75 13.40
N LEU A 242 -8.48 -1.80 13.44
CA LEU A 242 -9.90 -2.11 13.64
C LEU A 242 -10.48 -2.91 12.47
N TYR A 243 -10.24 -2.46 11.23
CA TYR A 243 -10.72 -3.17 10.04
C TYR A 243 -10.14 -4.59 9.94
N GLN A 244 -8.86 -4.77 10.27
CA GLN A 244 -8.23 -6.08 10.28
C GLN A 244 -8.86 -7.01 11.32
N MET A 245 -9.28 -6.49 12.47
CA MET A 245 -10.02 -7.30 13.45
C MET A 245 -11.38 -7.74 12.91
N ASP A 246 -12.11 -6.84 12.26
CA ASP A 246 -13.40 -7.18 11.62
C ASP A 246 -13.23 -8.25 10.52
N LEU A 247 -12.20 -8.12 9.68
CA LEU A 247 -11.85 -9.12 8.68
C LEU A 247 -11.45 -10.45 9.31
N TRP A 248 -10.70 -10.43 10.41
CA TRP A 248 -10.24 -11.63 11.11
C TRP A 248 -11.37 -12.43 11.73
N HIS A 249 -12.41 -11.78 12.23
CA HIS A 249 -13.60 -12.46 12.76
C HIS A 249 -14.23 -13.39 11.71
N GLN A 250 -14.21 -13.02 10.42
CA GLN A 250 -14.70 -13.86 9.33
C GLN A 250 -13.92 -15.19 9.15
N PHE A 251 -12.65 -15.21 9.55
CA PHE A 251 -11.80 -16.42 9.50
C PHE A 251 -11.90 -17.26 10.78
N LYS A 252 -12.21 -16.64 11.92
CA LYS A 252 -12.40 -17.37 13.18
C LYS A 252 -13.73 -18.12 13.23
N ASP A 253 -14.81 -17.53 12.75
CA ASP A 253 -16.14 -18.15 12.80
C ASP A 253 -16.23 -19.45 11.98
N THR A 254 -15.38 -19.61 10.97
CA THR A 254 -15.31 -20.83 10.16
C THR A 254 -14.50 -21.96 10.81
N SER A 255 -13.65 -21.67 11.81
CA SER A 255 -12.89 -22.69 12.55
C SER A 255 -13.73 -23.46 13.58
N LEU A 256 -14.96 -23.01 13.86
CA LEU A 256 -15.90 -23.64 14.79
C LEU A 256 -16.87 -24.62 14.12
N VAL A 257 -16.87 -24.73 12.78
CA VAL A 257 -17.64 -25.77 12.09
C VAL A 257 -16.90 -27.10 12.23
N LYS A 258 -17.19 -27.82 13.33
CA LYS A 258 -16.86 -29.24 13.45
C LYS A 258 -17.53 -29.97 12.30
N HIS A 259 -16.75 -30.48 11.35
CA HIS A 259 -17.25 -31.51 10.44
C HIS A 259 -17.67 -32.72 11.29
N PRO A 260 -18.92 -33.20 11.21
CA PRO A 260 -19.27 -34.50 11.77
C PRO A 260 -18.47 -35.59 11.04
N PRO A 261 -18.15 -36.71 11.72
CA PRO A 261 -17.43 -37.83 11.13
C PRO A 261 -18.14 -38.45 9.92
#